data_AF-A0A8X7TCN7-F1
#
_entry.id   AF-A0A8X7TCN7-F1
#
_cell.length_a   1.000
_cell.length_b   1.000
_cell.length_c   1.000
_cell.angle_alpha   90.00
_cell.angle_beta   90.00
_cell.angle_gamma   90.00
#
_symmetry.space_group_name_H-M   'P 1'
#
loop_
_entity.id
_entity.type
_entity.pdbx_description
1 polymer ?
#
loop_
_entity_poly.entity_id
_entity_poly.type
_entity_poly.pdbx_seq_one_letter_code
_entity_poly.pdbx_strand_id
1 'polypeptide(L)'
;MSYSAEVNQLVSEGSKSYASKDYELASEKYGKACEVYSKEHEGEEDGDLLFLYGKALYQNGVSKSEVLGGVGANQKDGKEERPGEEDDDDDNEDGKAEDKFQFYDAEPIEGEEEEKEDKEKPTEGTNKNQEIRESENGNDQQEEDEEEEEEEEEEPGDLEMAWIILDATRAVFEEKLESVTKPKQSPPYIKNDDDPIDDEYVTFLKKLSETYDILGEVSLEMENFPQSAQDLTKSLDLRLQLYPFDSPLVSESHYKLALALEFCVEDGQQDITESRKKAAEHIQSAIKSTEARNKKETDESAKKNNEEMIGELKEKYEDLIKDPSEQLQQEQLDIMKGILGSEAAGANAGQAIINNLTSIVQKQGEEGSSTTANAPKPVNDLSGLVKKRKQSKDPKASKKARK
;
A
#
# COMPACT_ATOMS: atom_id res chain seq x y z
N MET A 1 -10.10 11.10 20.54
CA MET A 1 -11.53 11.21 20.91
C MET A 1 -12.09 9.81 21.10
N SER A 2 -13.20 9.64 21.81
CA SER A 2 -13.83 8.31 21.93
C SER A 2 -14.78 8.11 20.76
N TYR A 3 -14.54 7.09 19.93
CA TYR A 3 -15.42 6.74 18.83
C TYR A 3 -16.79 6.25 19.33
N SER A 4 -17.81 6.28 18.46
CA SER A 4 -19.09 5.65 18.77
C SER A 4 -18.95 4.13 18.94
N ALA A 5 -19.94 3.51 19.58
CA ALA A 5 -19.93 2.06 19.79
C ALA A 5 -19.88 1.28 18.46
N GLU A 6 -20.54 1.81 17.42
CA GLU A 6 -20.55 1.21 16.09
C GLU A 6 -19.19 1.31 15.41
N VAL A 7 -18.55 2.48 15.43
CA VAL A 7 -17.19 2.66 14.89
C VAL A 7 -16.19 1.77 15.62
N ASN A 8 -16.23 1.71 16.97
CA ASN A 8 -15.34 0.82 17.74
C ASN A 8 -15.55 -0.65 17.38
N GLN A 9 -16.80 -1.09 17.18
CA GLN A 9 -17.09 -2.46 16.77
C GLN A 9 -16.51 -2.76 15.38
N LEU A 10 -16.71 -1.86 14.41
CA LEU A 10 -16.17 -2.02 13.05
C LEU A 10 -14.65 -2.05 13.03
N VAL A 11 -13.99 -1.18 13.80
CA VAL A 11 -12.53 -1.18 13.95
C VAL A 11 -12.07 -2.51 14.55
N SER A 12 -12.71 -3.00 15.62
CA SER A 12 -12.35 -4.29 16.24
C SER A 12 -12.54 -5.47 15.27
N GLU A 13 -13.64 -5.51 14.53
CA GLU A 13 -13.88 -6.53 13.50
C GLU A 13 -12.83 -6.44 12.37
N GLY A 14 -12.50 -5.23 11.91
CA GLY A 14 -11.47 -5.00 10.92
C GLY A 14 -10.09 -5.44 11.40
N SER A 15 -9.74 -5.17 12.66
CA SER A 15 -8.46 -5.61 13.24
C SER A 15 -8.37 -7.13 13.37
N LYS A 16 -9.47 -7.80 13.73
CA LYS A 16 -9.54 -9.28 13.74
C LYS A 16 -9.36 -9.86 12.34
N SER A 17 -9.99 -9.28 11.34
CA SER A 17 -9.84 -9.69 9.94
C SER A 17 -8.43 -9.45 9.42
N TYR A 18 -7.85 -8.28 9.72
CA TYR A 18 -6.47 -7.94 9.35
C TYR A 18 -5.46 -8.91 9.96
N ALA A 19 -5.59 -9.21 11.26
CA ALA A 19 -4.74 -10.21 11.94
C ALA A 19 -4.90 -11.63 11.36
N SER A 20 -6.08 -11.95 10.81
CA SER A 20 -6.35 -13.21 10.12
C SER A 20 -5.88 -13.22 8.66
N LYS A 21 -5.24 -12.13 8.19
CA LYS A 21 -4.84 -11.87 6.80
C LYS A 21 -6.00 -11.85 5.79
N ASP A 22 -7.22 -11.66 6.29
CA ASP A 22 -8.40 -11.39 5.46
C ASP A 22 -8.46 -9.89 5.19
N TYR A 23 -7.54 -9.42 4.34
CA TYR A 23 -7.37 -8.00 4.06
C TYR A 23 -8.54 -7.40 3.28
N GLU A 24 -9.21 -8.21 2.45
CA GLU A 24 -10.44 -7.78 1.77
C GLU A 24 -11.52 -7.43 2.80
N LEU A 25 -11.82 -8.34 3.74
CA LEU A 25 -12.81 -8.07 4.78
C LEU A 25 -12.36 -6.95 5.73
N ALA A 26 -11.06 -6.89 6.08
CA ALA A 26 -10.53 -5.80 6.90
C ALA A 26 -10.75 -4.42 6.24
N SER A 27 -10.45 -4.30 4.94
CA SER A 27 -10.66 -3.07 4.18
C SER A 27 -12.14 -2.68 4.13
N GLU A 28 -13.06 -3.65 4.00
CA GLU A 28 -14.50 -3.40 4.03
C GLU A 28 -14.95 -2.85 5.40
N LYS A 29 -14.43 -3.41 6.49
CA LYS A 29 -14.77 -3.00 7.86
C LYS A 29 -14.24 -1.60 8.18
N TYR A 30 -12.98 -1.33 7.85
CA TYR A 30 -12.39 -0.01 8.07
C TYR A 30 -13.02 1.07 7.18
N GLY A 31 -13.32 0.76 5.90
CA GLY A 31 -14.04 1.69 5.02
C GLY A 31 -15.44 2.04 5.56
N LYS A 32 -16.17 1.05 6.10
CA LYS A 32 -17.44 1.29 6.80
C LYS A 32 -17.26 2.13 8.06
N ALA A 33 -16.19 1.92 8.83
CA ALA A 33 -15.90 2.72 10.02
C ALA A 33 -15.69 4.20 9.63
N CYS A 34 -14.97 4.46 8.53
CA CYS A 34 -14.80 5.82 7.99
C CYS A 34 -16.15 6.42 7.57
N GLU A 35 -17.00 5.68 6.85
CA GLU A 35 -18.32 6.16 6.43
C GLU A 35 -19.24 6.51 7.62
N VAL A 36 -19.25 5.66 8.66
CA VAL A 36 -20.04 5.92 9.88
C VAL A 36 -19.49 7.15 10.62
N TYR A 37 -18.17 7.23 10.81
CA TYR A 37 -17.55 8.36 11.48
C TYR A 37 -17.85 9.69 10.77
N SER A 38 -17.69 9.73 9.45
CA SER A 38 -17.97 10.92 8.64
C SER A 38 -19.44 11.35 8.73
N LYS A 39 -20.38 10.40 8.72
CA LYS A 39 -21.81 10.71 8.92
C LYS A 39 -22.12 11.27 10.31
N GLU A 40 -21.43 10.76 11.34
CA GLU A 40 -21.61 11.22 12.73
C GLU A 40 -21.01 12.62 12.96
N HIS A 41 -20.02 13.02 12.17
CA HIS A 41 -19.24 14.25 12.34
C HIS A 41 -19.37 15.21 11.14
N GLU A 42 -20.54 15.22 10.47
CA GLU A 42 -20.88 16.19 9.42
C GLU A 42 -19.88 16.27 8.24
N GLY A 43 -19.25 15.15 7.88
CA GLY A 43 -18.26 15.07 6.80
C GLY A 43 -16.80 15.14 7.26
N GLU A 44 -16.54 15.34 8.55
CA GLU A 44 -15.18 15.29 9.08
C GLU A 44 -14.56 13.89 8.96
N GLU A 45 -13.27 13.86 8.63
CA GLU A 45 -12.51 12.63 8.46
C GLU A 45 -11.53 12.45 9.62
N ASP A 46 -11.35 11.20 10.04
CA ASP A 46 -10.34 10.86 11.04
C ASP A 46 -9.16 10.14 10.39
N GLY A 47 -7.97 10.72 10.54
CA GLY A 47 -6.74 10.18 9.98
C GLY A 47 -6.37 8.78 10.50
N ASP A 48 -6.75 8.41 11.73
CA ASP A 48 -6.43 7.06 12.24
C ASP A 48 -7.30 6.00 11.55
N LEU A 49 -8.58 6.30 11.32
CA LEU A 49 -9.49 5.41 10.57
C LEU A 49 -9.08 5.30 9.10
N LEU A 50 -8.73 6.43 8.46
CA LEU A 50 -8.24 6.43 7.08
C LEU A 50 -6.93 5.64 6.95
N PHE A 51 -6.00 5.80 7.90
CA PHE A 51 -4.74 5.05 7.91
C PHE A 51 -4.98 3.53 7.96
N LEU A 52 -5.86 3.06 8.85
CA LEU A 52 -6.20 1.64 8.95
C LEU A 52 -6.84 1.12 7.65
N TYR A 53 -7.71 1.92 7.03
CA TYR A 53 -8.34 1.57 5.78
C TYR A 53 -7.33 1.47 4.63
N GLY A 54 -6.49 2.49 4.45
CA GLY A 54 -5.45 2.52 3.43
C GLY A 54 -4.43 1.39 3.60
N LYS A 55 -4.03 1.10 4.84
CA LYS A 55 -3.13 -0.02 5.16
C LYS A 55 -3.73 -1.38 4.79
N ALA A 56 -5.02 -1.61 5.06
CA ALA A 56 -5.70 -2.84 4.67
C ALA A 56 -5.84 -2.98 3.14
N LEU A 57 -6.13 -1.88 2.44
CA LEU A 57 -6.17 -1.86 0.97
C LEU A 57 -4.81 -2.18 0.34
N TYR A 58 -3.73 -1.59 0.86
CA TYR A 58 -2.37 -1.88 0.42
C TYR A 58 -2.05 -3.37 0.54
N GLN A 59 -2.28 -3.96 1.71
CA GLN A 59 -2.05 -5.39 1.92
C GLN A 59 -2.93 -6.28 1.04
N ASN A 60 -4.19 -5.88 0.80
CA ASN A 60 -5.06 -6.58 -0.14
C ASN A 60 -4.51 -6.52 -1.57
N GLY A 61 -4.05 -5.35 -2.01
CA GLY A 61 -3.40 -5.14 -3.31
C GLY A 61 -2.14 -5.99 -3.47
N VAL A 62 -1.23 -5.95 -2.50
CA VAL A 62 -0.01 -6.77 -2.48
C VAL A 62 -0.35 -8.27 -2.50
N SER A 63 -1.37 -8.71 -1.76
CA SER A 63 -1.76 -10.13 -1.73
C SER A 63 -2.30 -10.66 -3.06
N LYS A 64 -2.78 -9.77 -3.93
CA LYS A 64 -3.27 -10.07 -5.29
C LYS A 64 -2.20 -9.83 -6.35
N SER A 65 -1.16 -9.06 -6.03
CA SER A 65 -0.01 -8.78 -6.89
C SER A 65 0.96 -9.97 -6.87
N GLU A 66 1.36 -10.44 -8.04
CA GLU A 66 2.42 -11.45 -8.18
C GLU A 66 3.83 -10.83 -8.22
N VAL A 67 3.94 -9.49 -8.17
CA VAL A 67 5.14 -8.74 -8.57
C VAL A 67 6.22 -8.72 -7.48
N LEU A 68 5.86 -8.61 -6.20
CA LEU A 68 6.82 -8.50 -5.08
C LEU A 68 6.57 -9.51 -3.95
N GLY A 69 6.15 -10.73 -4.30
CA GLY A 69 6.11 -11.84 -3.34
C GLY A 69 4.75 -12.10 -2.69
N GLY A 70 3.66 -11.87 -3.42
CA GLY A 70 2.39 -12.50 -3.11
C GLY A 70 2.58 -14.03 -3.07
N VAL A 71 2.69 -14.59 -1.87
CA VAL A 71 2.53 -16.04 -1.67
C VAL A 71 1.08 -16.32 -2.06
N GLY A 72 0.88 -16.66 -3.34
CA GLY A 72 -0.41 -16.97 -3.90
C GLY A 72 -1.16 -17.91 -2.96
N ALA A 73 -2.18 -17.37 -2.30
CA ALA A 73 -3.09 -18.12 -1.47
C ALA A 73 -4.01 -18.95 -2.38
N ASN A 74 -3.44 -19.92 -3.12
CA ASN A 74 -4.13 -21.07 -3.72
C ASN A 74 -3.13 -22.01 -4.43
N GLN A 75 -2.46 -22.86 -3.66
CA GLN A 75 -2.13 -24.21 -4.12
C GLN A 75 -2.64 -25.22 -3.09
N LYS A 76 -3.94 -25.51 -3.17
CA LYS A 76 -4.46 -26.83 -2.88
C LYS A 76 -5.11 -27.36 -4.14
N ASP A 77 -4.78 -28.61 -4.43
CA ASP A 77 -5.28 -29.48 -5.49
C ASP A 77 -4.54 -29.41 -6.84
N GLY A 78 -3.56 -30.31 -6.97
CA GLY A 78 -2.87 -30.60 -8.21
C GLY A 78 -1.86 -31.74 -8.06
N LYS A 79 -2.34 -32.95 -7.76
CA LYS A 79 -1.55 -34.19 -7.92
C LYS A 79 -1.15 -34.33 -9.39
N GLU A 80 0.14 -34.34 -9.69
CA GLU A 80 0.67 -35.15 -10.79
C GLU A 80 1.89 -35.94 -10.35
N GLU A 81 1.80 -37.23 -10.64
CA GLU A 81 2.74 -38.29 -10.30
C GLU A 81 4.03 -38.17 -11.13
N ARG A 82 5.20 -38.23 -10.49
CA ARG A 82 6.45 -38.59 -11.15
C ARG A 82 6.75 -40.06 -10.86
N PRO A 83 7.06 -40.91 -11.85
CA PRO A 83 7.70 -42.20 -11.59
C PRO A 83 9.19 -41.96 -11.33
N GLY A 84 9.72 -42.65 -10.32
CA GLY A 84 11.09 -42.45 -9.82
C GLY A 84 12.17 -43.20 -10.59
N GLU A 85 13.43 -42.86 -10.27
CA GLU A 85 14.47 -43.78 -9.78
C GLU A 85 15.75 -42.98 -9.37
N GLU A 86 16.12 -43.17 -8.11
CA GLU A 86 17.44 -43.32 -7.44
C GLU A 86 18.66 -42.39 -7.74
N ASP A 87 19.08 -41.71 -6.66
CA ASP A 87 20.43 -41.44 -6.11
C ASP A 87 21.63 -41.14 -7.02
N ASP A 88 22.19 -39.93 -6.85
CA ASP A 88 23.61 -39.76 -6.48
C ASP A 88 23.86 -38.37 -5.86
N ASP A 89 24.59 -38.36 -4.75
CA ASP A 89 25.08 -37.19 -4.01
C ASP A 89 26.05 -36.35 -4.87
N ASP A 90 25.86 -35.03 -4.95
CA ASP A 90 26.97 -34.07 -4.89
C ASP A 90 26.50 -32.65 -4.54
N ASP A 91 27.29 -31.99 -3.70
CA ASP A 91 27.15 -30.63 -3.19
C ASP A 91 26.99 -29.60 -4.31
N ASN A 92 26.01 -28.70 -4.18
CA ASN A 92 26.07 -27.28 -4.59
C ASN A 92 24.82 -26.57 -4.07
N GLU A 93 24.93 -25.98 -2.89
CA GLU A 93 23.95 -25.05 -2.32
C GLU A 93 24.28 -23.66 -2.86
N ASP A 94 23.55 -23.25 -3.90
CA ASP A 94 23.65 -21.92 -4.50
C ASP A 94 22.28 -21.23 -4.46
N GLY A 95 22.26 -20.06 -3.83
CA GLY A 95 21.40 -18.94 -4.17
C GLY A 95 19.88 -19.07 -3.98
N LYS A 96 19.41 -18.97 -2.73
CA LYS A 96 18.16 -18.28 -2.43
C LYS A 96 18.37 -17.34 -1.25
N ALA A 97 18.79 -16.12 -1.56
CA ALA A 97 18.68 -15.00 -0.64
C ALA A 97 17.18 -14.70 -0.47
N GLU A 98 16.55 -15.28 0.54
CA GLU A 98 15.29 -14.75 1.05
C GLU A 98 15.63 -13.44 1.77
N ASP A 99 15.18 -12.32 1.19
CA ASP A 99 15.37 -10.97 1.75
C ASP A 99 14.75 -10.91 3.15
N LYS A 100 15.60 -10.92 4.18
CA LYS A 100 15.19 -11.02 5.59
C LYS A 100 14.81 -9.66 6.18
N PHE A 101 14.78 -8.61 5.35
CA PHE A 101 14.12 -7.34 5.66
C PHE A 101 12.60 -7.52 5.67
N GLN A 102 12.10 -8.19 6.72
CA GLN A 102 10.69 -8.02 7.09
C GLN A 102 10.51 -6.58 7.54
N PHE A 103 9.84 -5.78 6.72
CA PHE A 103 9.37 -4.45 7.10
C PHE A 103 8.55 -4.56 8.38
N TYR A 104 8.85 -3.72 9.36
CA TYR A 104 8.27 -3.84 10.69
C TYR A 104 6.78 -3.46 10.59
N ASP A 105 5.91 -4.46 10.45
CA ASP A 105 4.47 -4.25 10.52
C ASP A 105 4.16 -3.87 11.97
N ALA A 106 3.98 -2.57 12.23
CA ALA A 106 3.60 -2.09 13.55
C ALA A 106 2.36 -2.86 14.02
N GLU A 107 2.52 -3.65 15.08
CA GLU A 107 1.48 -4.53 15.61
C GLU A 107 0.23 -3.72 15.99
N PRO A 108 -0.99 -4.26 15.77
CA PRO A 108 -2.22 -3.62 16.20
C PRO A 108 -2.22 -3.41 17.72
N ILE A 109 -2.58 -2.22 18.18
CA ILE A 109 -2.80 -1.88 19.58
C ILE A 109 -3.74 -2.92 20.22
N GLU A 110 -3.26 -3.60 21.26
CA GLU A 110 -3.98 -4.64 21.98
C GLU A 110 -5.29 -4.11 22.60
N GLY A 111 -6.39 -4.77 22.26
CA GLY A 111 -7.61 -4.80 23.04
C GLY A 111 -7.86 -6.24 23.48
N GLU A 112 -7.80 -6.48 24.79
CA GLU A 112 -7.99 -7.77 25.45
C GLU A 112 -9.37 -8.40 25.14
N GLU A 113 -9.37 -9.69 24.76
CA GLU A 113 -10.08 -10.81 25.41
C GLU A 113 -10.56 -11.92 24.44
N GLU A 114 -9.95 -13.09 24.66
CA GLU A 114 -10.41 -14.49 24.66
C GLU A 114 -11.26 -15.11 23.53
N GLU A 115 -10.74 -16.26 23.08
CA GLU A 115 -11.26 -17.23 22.11
C GLU A 115 -12.64 -17.84 22.46
N LYS A 116 -13.37 -18.25 21.41
CA LYS A 116 -13.77 -19.66 21.21
C LYS A 116 -14.31 -19.93 19.80
N GLU A 117 -13.74 -20.96 19.19
CA GLU A 117 -14.16 -21.60 17.93
C GLU A 117 -15.57 -22.20 18.01
N ASP A 118 -16.28 -22.21 16.88
CA ASP A 118 -16.92 -23.43 16.36
C ASP A 118 -17.18 -23.28 14.85
N LYS A 119 -16.57 -24.18 14.05
CA LYS A 119 -16.73 -24.27 12.59
C LYS A 119 -17.72 -25.40 12.25
N GLU A 120 -18.87 -25.07 11.67
CA GLU A 120 -19.70 -26.02 10.93
C GLU A 120 -19.67 -25.73 9.42
N LYS A 121 -19.30 -26.75 8.63
CA LYS A 121 -19.45 -26.81 7.16
C LYS A 121 -20.90 -27.15 6.80
N PRO A 122 -21.39 -26.71 5.63
CA PRO A 122 -21.90 -27.68 4.65
C PRO A 122 -21.48 -27.34 3.19
N THR A 123 -20.83 -28.26 2.47
CA THR A 123 -21.37 -29.20 1.45
C THR A 123 -21.73 -28.60 0.08
N GLU A 124 -20.98 -29.09 -0.91
CA GLU A 124 -21.18 -29.11 -2.38
C GLU A 124 -22.62 -29.25 -2.89
N GLY A 125 -22.85 -28.67 -4.07
CA GLY A 125 -24.06 -28.86 -4.87
C GLY A 125 -23.95 -28.37 -6.32
N THR A 126 -23.08 -28.98 -7.12
CA THR A 126 -23.29 -29.50 -8.48
C THR A 126 -24.16 -28.72 -9.51
N ASN A 127 -23.50 -28.35 -10.63
CA ASN A 127 -23.93 -28.31 -12.04
C ASN A 127 -25.23 -27.58 -12.44
N LYS A 128 -25.12 -26.67 -13.43
CA LYS A 128 -25.43 -27.02 -14.85
C LYS A 128 -25.07 -25.90 -15.83
N ASN A 129 -24.17 -26.27 -16.72
CA ASN A 129 -23.87 -25.68 -18.02
C ASN A 129 -25.09 -25.81 -18.96
N GLN A 130 -25.43 -24.78 -19.74
CA GLN A 130 -26.28 -24.96 -20.92
C GLN A 130 -26.01 -23.89 -22.00
N GLU A 131 -25.23 -24.31 -23.00
CA GLU A 131 -25.14 -23.73 -24.34
C GLU A 131 -26.49 -23.80 -25.08
N ILE A 132 -26.87 -22.72 -25.78
CA ILE A 132 -27.70 -22.72 -27.01
C ILE A 132 -27.24 -21.51 -27.84
N ARG A 133 -26.36 -21.70 -28.82
CA ARG A 133 -26.59 -21.94 -30.26
C ARG A 133 -27.21 -20.77 -31.04
N GLU A 134 -26.39 -20.35 -31.99
CA GLU A 134 -26.59 -19.44 -33.12
C GLU A 134 -27.86 -19.73 -33.93
N SER A 135 -28.48 -18.66 -34.44
CA SER A 135 -29.21 -18.70 -35.70
C SER A 135 -29.10 -17.34 -36.39
N GLU A 136 -28.42 -17.34 -37.54
CA GLU A 136 -28.35 -16.25 -38.50
C GLU A 136 -29.69 -16.02 -39.23
N ASN A 137 -30.02 -14.74 -39.42
CA ASN A 137 -30.63 -14.07 -40.58
C ASN A 137 -31.10 -12.70 -40.07
N GLY A 138 -30.60 -11.54 -40.50
CA GLY A 138 -30.22 -11.15 -41.85
C GLY A 138 -31.27 -10.16 -42.38
N ASN A 139 -31.12 -8.87 -42.06
CA ASN A 139 -31.59 -7.78 -42.93
C ASN A 139 -30.95 -6.43 -42.56
N ASP A 140 -30.29 -5.83 -43.55
CA ASP A 140 -29.66 -4.52 -43.54
C ASP A 140 -30.63 -3.39 -43.20
N GLN A 141 -30.21 -2.53 -42.27
CA GLN A 141 -30.45 -1.10 -42.30
C GLN A 141 -29.37 -0.42 -41.45
N GLN A 142 -28.44 0.25 -42.15
CA GLN A 142 -27.48 1.17 -41.57
C GLN A 142 -28.23 2.33 -40.92
N GLU A 143 -28.29 2.32 -39.59
CA GLU A 143 -28.25 3.55 -38.80
C GLU A 143 -26.86 3.57 -38.15
N GLU A 144 -26.10 4.63 -38.43
CA GLU A 144 -24.88 4.97 -37.70
C GLU A 144 -25.35 5.40 -36.30
N ASP A 145 -25.56 4.43 -35.41
CA ASP A 145 -25.50 4.69 -33.98
C ASP A 145 -24.01 4.92 -33.68
N GLU A 146 -23.67 6.18 -33.42
CA GLU A 146 -22.50 6.52 -32.62
C GLU A 146 -22.69 5.81 -31.28
N GLU A 147 -22.16 4.59 -31.17
CA GLU A 147 -21.85 3.99 -29.88
C GLU A 147 -20.84 4.94 -29.24
N GLU A 148 -21.36 5.87 -28.43
CA GLU A 148 -20.60 6.44 -27.33
C GLU A 148 -20.14 5.22 -26.53
N GLU A 149 -18.89 4.79 -26.77
CA GLU A 149 -18.14 4.00 -25.80
C GLU A 149 -18.16 4.86 -24.53
N GLU A 150 -19.16 4.62 -23.67
CA GLU A 150 -19.05 4.92 -22.26
C GLU A 150 -17.77 4.19 -21.86
N GLU A 151 -16.64 4.91 -21.83
CA GLU A 151 -15.45 4.48 -21.10
C GLU A 151 -15.97 4.18 -19.70
N GLU A 152 -16.26 2.90 -19.41
CA GLU A 152 -16.51 2.44 -18.06
C GLU A 152 -15.29 2.91 -17.28
N GLU A 153 -15.44 3.98 -16.49
CA GLU A 153 -14.37 4.48 -15.64
C GLU A 153 -13.89 3.28 -14.83
N GLU A 154 -12.74 2.72 -15.20
CA GLU A 154 -12.21 1.52 -14.56
C GLU A 154 -12.09 1.86 -13.07
N GLU A 155 -12.80 1.11 -12.23
CA GLU A 155 -12.75 1.34 -10.79
C GLU A 155 -11.28 1.25 -10.35
N PRO A 156 -10.79 2.22 -9.53
CA PRO A 156 -9.39 2.26 -9.16
C PRO A 156 -8.99 0.92 -8.53
N GLY A 157 -7.80 0.45 -8.93
CA GLY A 157 -7.20 -0.76 -8.37
C GLY A 157 -7.02 -0.64 -6.86
N ASP A 158 -6.86 -1.76 -6.16
CA ASP A 158 -6.74 -1.74 -4.70
C ASP A 158 -5.51 -0.93 -4.22
N LEU A 159 -4.41 -0.95 -4.99
CA LEU A 159 -3.20 -0.15 -4.71
C LEU A 159 -3.41 1.36 -4.97
N GLU A 160 -4.10 1.71 -6.06
CA GLU A 160 -4.45 3.11 -6.36
C GLU A 160 -5.37 3.67 -5.28
N MET A 161 -6.37 2.89 -4.88
CA MET A 161 -7.28 3.25 -3.80
C MET A 161 -6.53 3.37 -2.46
N ALA A 162 -5.57 2.49 -2.18
CA ALA A 162 -4.71 2.60 -1.01
C ALA A 162 -3.94 3.93 -1.02
N TRP A 163 -3.33 4.29 -2.15
CA TRP A 163 -2.61 5.55 -2.31
C TRP A 163 -3.50 6.76 -2.05
N ILE A 164 -4.71 6.82 -2.65
CA ILE A 164 -5.67 7.92 -2.46
C ILE A 164 -6.00 8.10 -0.97
N ILE A 165 -6.35 7.01 -0.28
CA ILE A 165 -6.75 7.05 1.12
C ILE A 165 -5.58 7.43 2.04
N LEU A 166 -4.37 6.96 1.73
CA LEU A 166 -3.16 7.31 2.49
C LEU A 166 -2.71 8.75 2.22
N ASP A 167 -2.94 9.29 1.02
CA ASP A 167 -2.68 10.70 0.70
C ASP A 167 -3.64 11.63 1.46
N ALA A 168 -4.92 11.26 1.55
CA ALA A 168 -5.90 11.94 2.42
C ALA A 168 -5.49 11.85 3.90
N THR A 169 -5.04 10.68 4.35
CA THR A 169 -4.50 10.48 5.71
C THR A 169 -3.33 11.43 6.00
N ARG A 170 -2.39 11.55 5.05
CA ARG A 170 -1.23 12.46 5.15
C ARG A 170 -1.72 13.90 5.33
N ALA A 171 -2.65 14.36 4.50
CA ALA A 171 -3.19 15.72 4.58
C ALA A 171 -3.82 16.01 5.95
N VAL A 172 -4.61 15.08 6.49
CA VAL A 172 -5.21 15.21 7.83
C VAL A 172 -4.14 15.31 8.92
N PHE A 173 -3.09 14.49 8.87
CA PHE A 173 -2.02 14.54 9.87
C PHE A 173 -1.11 15.76 9.72
N GLU A 174 -0.87 16.26 8.49
CA GLU A 174 -0.15 17.51 8.26
C GLU A 174 -0.90 18.70 8.85
N GLU A 175 -2.22 18.81 8.59
CA GLU A 175 -3.06 19.86 9.17
C GLU A 175 -3.05 19.79 10.71
N LYS A 176 -3.21 18.60 11.28
CA LYS A 176 -3.15 18.41 12.75
C LYS A 176 -1.78 18.80 13.29
N LEU A 177 -0.68 18.42 12.63
CA LEU A 177 0.68 18.76 13.06
C LEU A 177 0.95 20.28 13.03
N GLU A 178 0.41 20.99 12.03
CA GLU A 178 0.50 22.45 11.93
C GLU A 178 -0.28 23.17 13.05
N SER A 179 -1.39 22.58 13.50
CA SER A 179 -2.22 23.12 14.58
C SER A 179 -1.61 22.94 15.98
N VAL A 180 -0.65 22.03 16.13
CA VAL A 180 -0.05 21.67 17.43
C VAL A 180 1.29 22.39 17.63
N THR A 181 1.58 22.76 18.88
CA THR A 181 2.82 23.48 19.21
C THR A 181 4.02 22.54 19.25
N LYS A 182 5.10 22.92 18.54
CA LYS A 182 6.36 22.16 18.56
C LYS A 182 6.96 22.06 19.96
N PRO A 183 7.47 20.89 20.38
CA PRO A 183 8.14 20.71 21.66
C PRO A 183 9.38 21.60 21.77
N LYS A 184 9.68 22.04 22.99
CA LYS A 184 10.91 22.82 23.28
C LYS A 184 12.17 21.96 23.28
N GLN A 185 12.03 20.66 23.49
CA GLN A 185 13.14 19.72 23.45
C GLN A 185 13.67 19.60 22.02
N SER A 186 14.97 19.37 21.87
CA SER A 186 15.57 19.09 20.56
C SER A 186 15.37 17.62 20.18
N PRO A 187 15.25 17.30 18.89
CA PRO A 187 15.33 15.93 18.39
C PRO A 187 16.61 15.18 18.86
N PRO A 188 16.59 13.83 18.92
CA PRO A 188 15.43 12.96 18.68
C PRO A 188 14.40 13.04 19.81
N TYR A 189 13.12 12.99 19.45
CA TYR A 189 12.00 13.16 20.40
C TYR A 189 11.68 11.91 21.22
N ILE A 190 12.00 10.73 20.68
CA ILE A 190 11.82 9.40 21.25
C ILE A 190 13.23 8.84 21.48
N LYS A 191 13.48 8.25 22.67
CA LYS A 191 14.78 7.66 23.00
C LYS A 191 14.77 6.15 22.81
N ASN A 192 13.72 5.51 23.32
CA ASN A 192 13.44 4.09 23.10
C ASN A 192 12.05 3.96 22.50
N ASP A 193 11.85 2.94 21.68
CA ASP A 193 10.59 2.73 20.97
C ASP A 193 9.41 2.45 21.94
N ASP A 194 9.70 1.96 23.15
CA ASP A 194 8.72 1.70 24.22
C ASP A 194 8.39 2.93 25.10
N ASP A 195 9.10 4.05 24.91
CA ASP A 195 8.86 5.24 25.72
C ASP A 195 7.46 5.81 25.42
N PRO A 196 6.62 6.07 26.44
CA PRO A 196 5.30 6.63 26.21
C PRO A 196 5.40 8.02 25.57
N ILE A 197 4.64 8.23 24.51
CA ILE A 197 4.58 9.51 23.79
C ILE A 197 3.44 10.35 24.40
N ASP A 198 3.80 11.25 25.31
CA ASP A 198 2.83 12.15 25.96
C ASP A 198 2.62 13.48 25.20
N ASP A 199 3.46 13.76 24.21
CA ASP A 199 3.42 15.00 23.44
C ASP A 199 2.63 14.81 22.13
N GLU A 200 1.62 15.66 21.94
CA GLU A 200 0.70 15.59 20.81
C GLU A 200 1.40 15.87 19.47
N TYR A 201 2.39 16.78 19.44
CA TYR A 201 3.17 17.04 18.23
C TYR A 201 4.00 15.82 17.86
N VAL A 202 4.67 15.20 18.85
CA VAL A 202 5.46 13.97 18.61
C VAL A 202 4.56 12.83 18.14
N THR A 203 3.34 12.73 18.69
CA THR A 203 2.34 11.74 18.26
C THR A 203 1.97 11.91 16.79
N PHE A 204 1.61 13.13 16.36
CA PHE A 204 1.28 13.37 14.94
C PHE A 204 2.49 13.27 14.03
N LEU A 205 3.69 13.64 14.51
CA LEU A 205 4.93 13.47 13.75
C LEU A 205 5.22 11.98 13.48
N LYS A 206 4.98 11.11 14.47
CA LYS A 206 5.08 9.64 14.33
C LYS A 206 4.08 9.12 13.31
N LYS A 207 2.79 9.45 13.47
CA LYS A 207 1.72 9.03 12.55
C LYS A 207 1.98 9.49 11.10
N LEU A 208 2.45 10.72 10.93
CA LEU A 208 2.81 11.25 9.62
C LEU A 208 4.01 10.50 9.03
N SER A 209 5.02 10.17 9.84
CA SER A 209 6.16 9.36 9.37
C SER A 209 5.75 7.96 8.90
N GLU A 210 4.84 7.31 9.64
CA GLU A 210 4.28 6.00 9.27
C GLU A 210 3.43 6.09 7.99
N THR A 211 2.70 7.20 7.80
CA THR A 211 1.90 7.45 6.60
C THR A 211 2.77 7.63 5.36
N TYR A 212 3.84 8.41 5.46
CA TYR A 212 4.81 8.55 4.36
C TYR A 212 5.55 7.25 4.06
N ASP A 213 5.84 6.42 5.08
CA ASP A 213 6.47 5.11 4.89
C ASP A 213 5.61 4.20 4.01
N ILE A 214 4.33 4.05 4.36
CA ILE A 214 3.40 3.20 3.60
C ILE A 214 3.03 3.79 2.24
N LEU A 215 2.93 5.13 2.08
CA LEU A 215 2.79 5.76 0.76
C LEU A 215 3.96 5.43 -0.16
N GLY A 216 5.17 5.45 0.41
CA GLY A 216 6.39 5.06 -0.27
C GLY A 216 6.37 3.60 -0.72
N GLU A 217 5.89 2.70 0.13
CA GLU A 217 5.73 1.27 -0.18
C GLU A 217 4.65 1.00 -1.25
N VAL A 218 3.48 1.64 -1.15
CA VAL A 218 2.44 1.54 -2.20
C VAL A 218 3.01 1.98 -3.54
N SER A 219 3.79 3.06 -3.55
CA SER A 219 4.44 3.55 -4.77
C SER A 219 5.55 2.61 -5.27
N LEU A 220 6.24 1.87 -4.40
CA LEU A 220 7.17 0.80 -4.83
C LEU A 220 6.43 -0.34 -5.51
N GLU A 221 5.32 -0.78 -4.93
CA GLU A 221 4.50 -1.88 -5.47
C GLU A 221 3.89 -1.50 -6.83
N MET A 222 3.51 -0.23 -6.99
CA MET A 222 3.04 0.34 -8.25
C MET A 222 4.18 0.70 -9.22
N GLU A 223 5.43 0.36 -8.89
CA GLU A 223 6.64 0.66 -9.66
C GLU A 223 6.83 2.16 -9.98
N ASN A 224 6.20 3.03 -9.19
CA ASN A 224 6.36 4.49 -9.25
C ASN A 224 7.54 4.92 -8.35
N PHE A 225 8.75 4.56 -8.79
CA PHE A 225 9.99 4.83 -8.05
C PHE A 225 10.23 6.31 -7.72
N PRO A 226 9.94 7.29 -8.61
CA PRO A 226 10.11 8.71 -8.28
C PRO A 226 9.21 9.18 -7.15
N GLN A 227 7.93 8.76 -7.14
CA GLN A 227 7.01 9.10 -6.04
C GLN A 227 7.44 8.40 -4.75
N SER A 228 7.78 7.11 -4.85
CA SER A 228 8.28 6.35 -3.71
C SER A 228 9.50 6.99 -3.05
N ALA A 229 10.48 7.41 -3.85
CA ALA A 229 11.68 8.07 -3.34
C ALA A 229 11.36 9.39 -2.61
N GLN A 230 10.37 10.16 -3.08
CA GLN A 230 9.91 11.38 -2.41
C GLN A 230 9.29 11.07 -1.05
N ASP A 231 8.34 10.13 -1.01
CA ASP A 231 7.60 9.78 0.21
C ASP A 231 8.52 9.11 1.26
N LEU A 232 9.39 8.19 0.84
CA LEU A 232 10.37 7.54 1.72
C LEU A 232 11.44 8.51 2.23
N THR A 233 11.81 9.53 1.44
CA THR A 233 12.68 10.62 1.94
C THR A 233 11.99 11.40 3.05
N LYS A 234 10.70 11.74 2.88
CA LYS A 234 9.91 12.40 3.95
C LYS A 234 9.79 11.52 5.18
N SER A 235 9.51 10.23 5.02
CA SER A 235 9.48 9.25 6.12
C SER A 235 10.81 9.25 6.89
N LEU A 236 11.95 9.14 6.20
CA LEU A 236 13.28 9.15 6.80
C LEU A 236 13.56 10.46 7.55
N ASP A 237 13.27 11.62 6.95
CA ASP A 237 13.48 12.94 7.56
C ASP A 237 12.69 13.11 8.88
N LEU A 238 11.47 12.58 8.92
CA LEU A 238 10.62 12.58 10.12
C LEU A 238 11.15 11.57 11.15
N ARG A 239 11.53 10.37 10.72
CA ARG A 239 12.09 9.33 11.61
C ARG A 239 13.43 9.73 12.22
N LEU A 240 14.28 10.50 11.53
CA LEU A 240 15.50 11.08 12.10
C LEU A 240 15.23 12.16 13.15
N GLN A 241 14.05 12.80 13.13
CA GLN A 241 13.61 13.69 14.20
C GLN A 241 12.98 12.94 15.36
N LEU A 242 12.36 11.79 15.10
CA LEU A 242 11.71 10.96 16.10
C LEU A 242 12.70 10.10 16.86
N TYR A 243 13.55 9.36 16.16
CA TYR A 243 14.30 8.23 16.71
C TYR A 243 15.82 8.48 16.70
N PRO A 244 16.58 7.83 17.61
CA PRO A 244 18.03 7.83 17.52
C PRO A 244 18.50 7.09 16.26
N PHE A 245 19.71 7.42 15.79
CA PHE A 245 20.26 6.88 14.55
C PHE A 245 20.34 5.34 14.51
N ASP A 246 20.49 4.69 15.66
CA ASP A 246 20.57 3.23 15.80
C ASP A 246 19.20 2.55 16.00
N SER A 247 18.10 3.28 15.87
CA SER A 247 16.76 2.69 15.84
C SER A 247 16.58 1.81 14.60
N PRO A 248 15.91 0.64 14.72
CA PRO A 248 15.55 -0.20 13.58
C PRO A 248 14.77 0.55 12.49
N LEU A 249 13.87 1.44 12.88
CA LEU A 249 13.07 2.24 11.94
C LEU A 249 13.94 3.17 11.08
N VAL A 250 15.06 3.68 11.62
CA VAL A 250 16.00 4.52 10.85
C VAL A 250 16.77 3.67 9.84
N SER A 251 17.29 2.51 10.24
CA SER A 251 17.96 1.59 9.31
C SER A 251 17.02 1.09 8.20
N GLU A 252 15.78 0.77 8.55
CA GLU A 252 14.73 0.35 7.62
C GLU A 252 14.38 1.45 6.62
N SER A 253 14.24 2.70 7.08
CA SER A 253 13.94 3.83 6.20
C SER A 253 15.05 4.07 5.17
N HIS A 254 16.31 3.95 5.59
CA HIS A 254 17.44 4.01 4.66
C HIS A 254 17.40 2.86 3.65
N TYR A 255 17.07 1.64 4.09
CA TYR A 255 16.95 0.49 3.19
C TYR A 255 15.83 0.67 2.16
N LYS A 256 14.60 0.98 2.61
CA LYS A 256 13.45 1.24 1.73
C LYS A 256 13.75 2.33 0.71
N LEU A 257 14.31 3.46 1.17
CA LEU A 257 14.65 4.57 0.27
C LEU A 257 15.72 4.16 -0.75
N ALA A 258 16.68 3.30 -0.37
CA ALA A 258 17.65 2.77 -1.32
C ALA A 258 16.98 1.90 -2.41
N LEU A 259 15.97 1.10 -2.07
CA LEU A 259 15.20 0.32 -3.04
C LEU A 259 14.52 1.23 -4.08
N ALA A 260 13.88 2.31 -3.63
CA ALA A 260 13.26 3.28 -4.53
C ALA A 260 14.30 4.01 -5.39
N LEU A 261 15.40 4.47 -4.78
CA LEU A 261 16.45 5.21 -5.47
C LEU A 261 17.20 4.36 -6.49
N GLU A 262 17.30 3.05 -6.32
CA GLU A 262 17.98 2.16 -7.27
C GLU A 262 17.37 2.25 -8.68
N PHE A 263 16.05 2.44 -8.75
CA PHE A 263 15.27 2.54 -9.99
C PHE A 263 14.67 3.94 -10.23
N CYS A 264 15.09 4.95 -9.48
CA CYS A 264 14.59 6.32 -9.66
C CYS A 264 15.46 7.07 -10.68
N VAL A 265 15.08 7.08 -11.96
CA VAL A 265 15.74 7.92 -12.98
C VAL A 265 15.00 9.25 -13.09
N GLU A 266 15.71 10.37 -12.96
CA GLU A 266 15.11 11.70 -13.12
C GLU A 266 14.80 11.97 -14.61
N ASP A 267 13.71 12.71 -14.88
CA ASP A 267 13.26 13.02 -16.24
C ASP A 267 14.41 13.52 -17.14
N GLY A 268 14.68 12.78 -18.22
CA GLY A 268 15.70 13.13 -19.21
C GLY A 268 17.11 12.61 -18.89
N GLN A 269 17.34 11.93 -17.77
CA GLN A 269 18.54 11.14 -17.55
C GLN A 269 18.43 9.80 -18.28
N GLN A 270 19.52 9.39 -18.93
CA GLN A 270 19.66 8.10 -19.62
C GLN A 270 20.65 7.17 -18.90
N ASP A 271 20.98 7.47 -17.63
CA ASP A 271 21.99 6.75 -16.87
C ASP A 271 21.51 6.55 -15.43
N ILE A 272 21.38 5.29 -15.03
CA ILE A 272 20.96 4.86 -13.69
C ILE A 272 22.11 4.93 -12.66
N THR A 273 23.34 5.20 -13.11
CA THR A 273 24.54 5.19 -12.27
C THR A 273 24.45 6.18 -11.11
N GLU A 274 23.88 7.37 -11.32
CA GLU A 274 23.71 8.35 -10.25
C GLU A 274 22.70 7.87 -9.20
N SER A 275 21.58 7.30 -9.65
CA SER A 275 20.53 6.73 -8.82
C SER A 275 21.05 5.55 -7.99
N ARG A 276 21.85 4.66 -8.59
CA ARG A 276 22.54 3.57 -7.88
C ARG A 276 23.56 4.06 -6.85
N LYS A 277 24.29 5.15 -7.13
CA LYS A 277 25.19 5.77 -6.14
C LYS A 277 24.43 6.31 -4.95
N LYS A 278 23.33 7.04 -5.19
CA LYS A 278 22.45 7.52 -4.11
C LYS A 278 21.91 6.34 -3.29
N ALA A 279 21.43 5.29 -3.94
CA ALA A 279 21.00 4.06 -3.26
C ALA A 279 22.12 3.46 -2.39
N ALA A 280 23.35 3.37 -2.91
CA ALA A 280 24.50 2.86 -2.16
C ALA A 280 24.83 3.69 -0.91
N GLU A 281 24.69 5.02 -0.96
CA GLU A 281 24.87 5.90 0.20
C GLU A 281 23.86 5.61 1.31
N HIS A 282 22.61 5.33 0.93
CA HIS A 282 21.56 4.95 1.88
C HIS A 282 21.78 3.55 2.45
N ILE A 283 22.15 2.55 1.64
CA ILE A 283 22.56 1.22 2.16
C ILE A 283 23.73 1.34 3.13
N GLN A 284 24.73 2.17 2.82
CA GLN A 284 25.85 2.39 3.73
C GLN A 284 25.41 3.01 5.07
N SER A 285 24.39 3.87 5.04
CA SER A 285 23.81 4.47 6.23
C SER A 285 23.01 3.45 7.05
N ALA A 286 22.26 2.56 6.39
CA ALA A 286 21.59 1.42 7.03
C ALA A 286 22.61 0.49 7.73
N ILE A 287 23.71 0.13 7.07
CA ILE A 287 24.80 -0.67 7.66
C ILE A 287 25.34 0.01 8.92
N LYS A 288 25.67 1.30 8.85
CA LYS A 288 26.22 2.06 9.99
C LYS A 288 25.24 2.12 11.16
N SER A 289 23.95 2.30 10.88
CA SER A 289 22.88 2.30 11.88
C SER A 289 22.78 0.94 12.58
N THR A 290 22.68 -0.15 11.82
CA THR A 290 22.62 -1.52 12.36
C THR A 290 23.88 -1.90 13.12
N GLU A 291 25.07 -1.51 12.64
CA GLU A 291 26.33 -1.71 13.37
C GLU A 291 26.39 -0.91 14.68
N ALA A 292 25.80 0.29 14.72
CA ALA A 292 25.71 1.09 15.93
C ALA A 292 24.75 0.46 16.97
N ARG A 293 23.60 -0.05 16.51
CA ARG A 293 22.65 -0.83 17.33
C ARG A 293 23.33 -2.06 17.91
N ASN A 294 23.97 -2.85 17.04
CA ASN A 294 24.56 -4.13 17.42
C ASN A 294 25.71 -4.02 18.43
N LYS A 295 26.41 -2.88 18.50
CA LYS A 295 27.44 -2.61 19.51
C LYS A 295 26.87 -2.48 20.92
N LYS A 296 25.60 -2.10 21.05
CA LYS A 296 24.90 -1.93 22.32
C LYS A 296 24.03 -3.14 22.67
N GLU A 297 23.85 -4.06 21.73
CA GLU A 297 23.01 -5.24 21.89
C GLU A 297 23.60 -6.21 22.91
N THR A 298 22.74 -6.70 23.79
CA THR A 298 23.10 -7.64 24.86
C THR A 298 22.43 -8.99 24.68
N ASP A 299 21.35 -9.07 23.91
CA ASP A 299 20.72 -10.33 23.54
C ASP A 299 21.49 -10.99 22.39
N GLU A 300 21.98 -12.21 22.61
CA GLU A 300 22.79 -12.93 21.62
C GLU A 300 22.00 -13.29 20.34
N SER A 301 20.69 -13.50 20.45
CA SER A 301 19.85 -13.79 19.28
C SER A 301 19.64 -12.55 18.43
N ALA A 302 19.29 -11.43 19.04
CA ALA A 302 19.17 -10.14 18.36
C ALA A 302 20.51 -9.72 17.74
N LYS A 303 21.61 -10.00 18.44
CA LYS A 303 22.96 -9.71 17.93
C LYS A 303 23.30 -10.50 16.68
N LYS A 304 23.02 -11.81 16.68
CA LYS A 304 23.21 -12.67 15.51
C LYS A 304 22.33 -12.21 14.33
N ASN A 305 21.07 -11.86 14.59
CA ASN A 305 20.16 -11.35 13.56
C ASN A 305 20.68 -10.05 12.94
N ASN A 306 21.19 -9.13 13.76
CA ASN A 306 21.81 -7.89 13.27
C ASN A 306 23.08 -8.18 12.44
N GLU A 307 23.91 -9.15 12.83
CA GLU A 307 25.12 -9.54 12.08
C GLU A 307 24.77 -10.15 10.71
N GLU A 308 23.74 -10.99 10.63
CA GLU A 308 23.20 -11.53 9.38
C GLU A 308 22.70 -10.38 8.47
N MET A 309 21.88 -9.49 9.02
CA MET A 309 21.37 -8.31 8.31
C MET A 309 22.48 -7.40 7.77
N ILE A 310 23.54 -7.18 8.55
CA ILE A 310 24.71 -6.41 8.12
C ILE A 310 25.42 -7.11 6.95
N GLY A 311 25.46 -8.44 6.94
CA GLY A 311 26.00 -9.23 5.83
C GLY A 311 25.23 -8.99 4.54
N GLU A 312 23.91 -9.16 4.57
CA GLU A 312 23.01 -8.94 3.42
C GLU A 312 23.11 -7.51 2.89
N LEU A 313 23.10 -6.51 3.77
CA LEU A 313 23.27 -5.11 3.38
C LEU A 313 24.64 -4.84 2.75
N LYS A 314 25.71 -5.49 3.21
CA LYS A 314 27.05 -5.37 2.61
C LYS A 314 27.08 -5.98 1.22
N GLU A 315 26.43 -7.12 1.01
CA GLU A 315 26.31 -7.73 -0.32
C GLU A 315 25.53 -6.83 -1.28
N LYS A 316 24.39 -6.26 -0.85
CA LYS A 316 23.63 -5.27 -1.64
C LYS A 316 24.46 -4.02 -1.94
N TYR A 317 25.23 -3.51 -0.97
CA TYR A 317 26.14 -2.39 -1.20
C TYR A 317 27.19 -2.71 -2.27
N GLU A 318 27.84 -3.87 -2.17
CA GLU A 318 28.84 -4.32 -3.15
C GLU A 318 28.22 -4.51 -4.54
N ASP A 319 26.96 -4.92 -4.64
CA ASP A 319 26.25 -4.95 -5.92
C ASP A 319 26.04 -3.55 -6.50
N LEU A 320 25.50 -2.61 -5.70
CA LEU A 320 25.19 -1.25 -6.11
C LEU A 320 26.42 -0.46 -6.60
N ILE A 321 27.60 -0.73 -6.06
CA ILE A 321 28.85 -0.05 -6.46
C ILE A 321 29.56 -0.70 -7.65
N LYS A 322 29.18 -1.92 -8.05
CA LYS A 322 29.72 -2.51 -9.29
C LYS A 322 29.19 -1.72 -10.47
N ASP A 323 30.07 -1.39 -11.42
CA ASP A 323 29.65 -0.77 -12.68
C ASP A 323 28.69 -1.74 -13.39
N PRO A 324 27.42 -1.35 -13.60
CA PRO A 324 26.49 -2.19 -14.32
C PRO A 324 26.93 -2.21 -15.78
N SER A 325 26.87 -3.39 -16.43
CA SER A 325 27.19 -3.48 -17.85
C SER A 325 26.25 -2.59 -18.66
N GLU A 326 26.71 -2.07 -19.81
CA GLU A 326 25.85 -1.26 -20.70
C GLU A 326 24.54 -1.99 -21.07
N GLN A 327 24.59 -3.33 -21.15
CA GLN A 327 23.41 -4.17 -21.39
C GLN A 327 22.42 -4.15 -20.23
N LEU A 328 22.91 -4.28 -18.99
CA LEU A 328 22.08 -4.24 -17.78
C LEU A 328 21.45 -2.85 -17.59
N GLN A 329 22.23 -1.80 -17.83
CA GLN A 329 21.71 -0.42 -17.79
C GLN A 329 20.59 -0.23 -18.81
N GLN A 330 20.79 -0.71 -20.04
CA GLN A 330 19.77 -0.60 -21.09
C GLN A 330 18.52 -1.41 -20.77
N GLU A 331 18.67 -2.63 -20.22
CA GLU A 331 17.56 -3.48 -19.78
C GLU A 331 16.74 -2.81 -18.67
N GLN A 332 17.40 -2.27 -17.64
CA GLN A 332 16.72 -1.55 -16.56
C GLN A 332 15.98 -0.31 -17.08
N LEU A 333 16.56 0.43 -18.02
CA LEU A 333 15.90 1.57 -18.65
C LEU A 333 14.72 1.16 -19.53
N ASP A 334 14.81 0.03 -20.23
CA ASP A 334 13.72 -0.44 -21.08
C ASP A 334 12.56 -1.02 -20.26
N ILE A 335 12.85 -1.69 -19.14
CA ILE A 335 11.84 -2.05 -18.12
C ILE A 335 11.15 -0.79 -17.62
N MET A 336 11.92 0.24 -17.23
CA MET A 336 11.37 1.50 -16.74
C MET A 336 10.52 2.22 -17.78
N LYS A 337 10.91 2.24 -19.05
CA LYS A 337 10.07 2.78 -20.14
C LYS A 337 8.79 1.96 -20.35
N GLY A 338 8.85 0.65 -20.14
CA GLY A 338 7.69 -0.22 -20.19
C GLY A 338 6.69 0.13 -19.09
N ILE A 339 7.18 0.36 -17.88
CA ILE A 339 6.39 0.74 -16.69
C ILE A 339 5.81 2.15 -16.84
N LEU A 340 6.63 3.13 -17.25
CA LEU A 340 6.17 4.52 -17.43
C LEU A 340 5.31 4.71 -18.69
N GLY A 341 5.23 3.72 -19.58
CA GLY A 341 4.56 3.82 -20.87
C GLY A 341 5.38 4.64 -21.89
N SER A 342 5.33 4.21 -23.16
CA SER A 342 6.12 4.83 -24.25
C SER A 342 5.77 6.29 -24.59
N GLU A 343 4.73 6.86 -23.97
CA GLU A 343 4.31 8.26 -24.15
C GLU A 343 4.76 9.21 -23.02
N ALA A 344 5.35 8.70 -21.94
CA ALA A 344 5.81 9.49 -20.79
C ALA A 344 7.17 10.19 -20.97
N ALA A 345 7.62 10.39 -22.21
CA ALA A 345 8.75 11.28 -22.50
C ALA A 345 8.35 12.78 -22.43
N GLY A 346 7.10 13.08 -22.09
CA GLY A 346 6.62 14.41 -21.73
C GLY A 346 6.51 14.53 -20.21
N ALA A 347 7.22 15.52 -19.66
CA ALA A 347 7.20 15.90 -18.25
C ALA A 347 5.83 15.66 -17.60
N ASN A 348 5.83 14.92 -16.47
CA ASN A 348 4.68 14.61 -15.59
C ASN A 348 4.15 13.16 -15.67
N ALA A 349 4.98 12.10 -15.65
CA ALA A 349 4.44 10.73 -15.50
C ALA A 349 3.84 10.49 -14.10
N GLY A 350 4.60 10.81 -13.05
CA GLY A 350 4.11 10.76 -11.67
C GLY A 350 2.95 11.74 -11.44
N GLN A 351 3.01 12.93 -12.06
CA GLN A 351 1.92 13.89 -12.02
C GLN A 351 0.75 13.55 -12.95
N ALA A 352 0.88 12.69 -13.96
CA ALA A 352 -0.25 12.26 -14.79
C ALA A 352 -1.08 11.25 -14.04
N ILE A 353 -0.48 10.27 -13.36
CA ILE A 353 -1.18 9.37 -12.45
C ILE A 353 -1.83 10.19 -11.32
N ILE A 354 -1.08 11.09 -10.68
CA ILE A 354 -1.61 11.96 -9.61
C ILE A 354 -2.67 12.95 -10.13
N ASN A 355 -2.53 13.53 -11.32
CA ASN A 355 -3.53 14.44 -11.89
C ASN A 355 -4.78 13.66 -12.34
N ASN A 356 -4.64 12.42 -12.80
CA ASN A 356 -5.76 11.55 -13.11
C ASN A 356 -6.51 11.20 -11.80
N LEU A 357 -5.79 10.77 -10.76
CA LEU A 357 -6.31 10.53 -9.41
C LEU A 357 -6.96 11.78 -8.78
N THR A 358 -6.31 12.94 -8.90
CA THR A 358 -6.83 14.24 -8.41
C THR A 358 -8.05 14.70 -9.23
N SER A 359 -8.07 14.40 -10.53
CA SER A 359 -9.20 14.76 -11.41
C SER A 359 -10.43 13.89 -11.17
N ILE A 360 -10.26 12.62 -10.79
CA ILE A 360 -11.35 11.73 -10.35
C ILE A 360 -11.96 12.26 -9.04
N VAL A 361 -11.13 12.70 -8.10
CA VAL A 361 -11.58 13.35 -6.86
C VAL A 361 -12.30 14.69 -7.12
N GLN A 362 -11.92 15.44 -8.16
CA GLN A 362 -12.56 16.72 -8.52
C GLN A 362 -13.84 16.56 -9.37
N LYS A 363 -13.91 15.57 -10.27
CA LYS A 363 -15.07 15.35 -11.16
C LYS A 363 -16.30 14.81 -10.43
N GLN A 364 -16.15 14.06 -9.34
CA GLN A 364 -17.29 13.62 -8.52
C GLN A 364 -17.99 14.76 -7.76
N GLY A 365 -17.44 15.98 -7.77
CA GLY A 365 -18.03 17.16 -7.13
C GLY A 365 -18.87 18.09 -8.02
N GLU A 366 -18.96 17.85 -9.34
CA GLU A 366 -19.58 18.80 -10.27
C GLU A 366 -20.66 18.18 -11.18
N GLU A 367 -21.78 17.76 -10.59
CA GLU A 367 -23.08 17.81 -11.27
C GLU A 367 -24.07 18.64 -10.44
N GLY A 368 -24.08 19.97 -10.66
CA GLY A 368 -24.97 20.84 -9.88
C GLY A 368 -24.88 22.36 -10.07
N SER A 369 -25.18 22.86 -11.28
CA SER A 369 -25.73 24.20 -11.56
C SER A 369 -24.81 25.45 -11.43
N SER A 370 -24.72 26.14 -12.57
CA SER A 370 -24.19 27.48 -12.80
C SER A 370 -24.75 28.60 -11.91
N THR A 371 -23.88 29.44 -11.32
CA THR A 371 -23.67 30.89 -11.61
C THR A 371 -23.09 31.69 -10.42
N THR A 372 -21.94 32.33 -10.69
CA THR A 372 -21.37 33.56 -10.10
C THR A 372 -20.83 33.61 -8.64
N ALA A 373 -19.57 34.06 -8.58
CA ALA A 373 -18.87 34.86 -7.55
C ALA A 373 -17.86 34.15 -6.62
N ASN A 374 -16.59 34.48 -6.86
CA ASN A 374 -15.35 34.25 -6.11
C ASN A 374 -15.47 34.06 -4.58
N ALA A 375 -15.12 32.86 -4.10
CA ALA A 375 -14.37 32.57 -2.86
C ALA A 375 -14.00 31.06 -2.82
N PRO A 376 -12.82 30.63 -2.33
CA PRO A 376 -12.45 29.22 -2.28
C PRO A 376 -13.23 28.52 -1.15
N LYS A 377 -13.86 27.38 -1.45
CA LYS A 377 -14.50 26.50 -0.46
C LYS A 377 -13.76 25.16 -0.42
N PRO A 378 -13.66 24.51 0.75
CA PRO A 378 -12.93 23.26 0.92
C PRO A 378 -13.66 22.10 0.22
N VAL A 379 -12.89 21.25 -0.44
CA VAL A 379 -13.32 20.05 -1.16
C VAL A 379 -13.08 18.89 -0.20
N ASN A 380 -14.12 18.33 0.42
CA ASN A 380 -14.01 17.12 1.25
C ASN A 380 -15.38 16.42 1.40
N ASP A 381 -15.85 15.80 0.31
CA ASP A 381 -16.93 14.81 0.39
C ASP A 381 -16.56 13.61 -0.50
N LEU A 382 -15.86 12.65 0.09
CA LEU A 382 -15.47 11.38 -0.54
C LEU A 382 -16.47 10.25 -0.20
N SER A 383 -17.72 10.57 0.19
CA SER A 383 -18.73 9.56 0.57
C SER A 383 -19.10 8.56 -0.54
N GLY A 384 -18.64 8.79 -1.78
CA GLY A 384 -18.74 7.90 -2.93
C GLY A 384 -17.63 6.83 -3.04
N LEU A 385 -16.50 6.95 -2.32
CA LEU A 385 -15.33 6.08 -2.48
C LEU A 385 -15.45 4.69 -1.81
N VAL A 386 -16.57 4.41 -1.13
CA VAL A 386 -16.79 3.10 -0.48
C VAL A 386 -17.43 2.14 -1.48
N LYS A 387 -16.67 1.14 -1.96
CA LYS A 387 -17.16 0.04 -2.82
C LYS A 387 -18.44 -0.57 -2.23
N LYS A 388 -19.60 -0.24 -2.81
CA LYS A 388 -20.92 -0.76 -2.39
C LYS A 388 -21.36 -1.87 -3.35
N ARG A 389 -21.39 -3.11 -2.86
CA ARG A 389 -21.92 -4.26 -3.60
C ARG A 389 -23.41 -4.06 -3.91
N LYS A 390 -23.79 -4.10 -5.19
CA LYS A 390 -25.18 -3.95 -5.69
C LYS A 390 -26.07 -5.06 -5.11
N GLN A 391 -27.08 -4.71 -4.31
CA GLN A 391 -28.09 -5.67 -3.86
C GLN A 391 -28.92 -6.16 -5.06
N SER A 392 -29.00 -7.49 -5.23
CA SER A 392 -29.92 -8.11 -6.17
C SER A 392 -31.36 -7.83 -5.74
N LYS A 393 -32.12 -7.13 -6.61
CA LYS A 393 -33.55 -6.90 -6.42
C LYS A 393 -34.30 -8.21 -6.62
N ASP A 394 -34.81 -8.77 -5.54
CA ASP A 394 -35.78 -9.88 -5.58
C ASP A 394 -37.18 -9.32 -5.93
N PRO A 395 -37.84 -9.76 -7.02
CA PRO A 395 -39.13 -9.20 -7.42
C PRO A 395 -40.26 -9.95 -6.73
N LYS A 396 -40.79 -9.40 -5.64
CA LYS A 396 -42.15 -9.71 -5.18
C LYS A 396 -43.11 -8.57 -5.51
N ALA A 397 -43.93 -8.76 -6.56
CA ALA A 397 -45.36 -8.46 -6.51
C ALA A 397 -46.09 -8.83 -7.82
N SER A 398 -47.00 -9.81 -7.75
CA SER A 398 -48.44 -9.59 -7.96
C SER A 398 -49.15 -10.84 -8.52
N LYS A 399 -50.11 -11.36 -7.74
CA LYS A 399 -51.49 -11.57 -8.22
C LYS A 399 -52.39 -11.97 -7.05
N LYS A 400 -53.28 -11.03 -6.72
CA LYS A 400 -54.49 -11.25 -5.92
C LYS A 400 -55.63 -11.67 -6.86
N ALA A 401 -56.53 -12.48 -6.28
CA ALA A 401 -57.91 -12.79 -6.70
C ALA A 401 -58.03 -13.81 -7.85
N ARG A 402 -59.02 -14.71 -7.91
CA ARG A 402 -60.33 -14.76 -7.26
C ARG A 402 -60.95 -16.17 -7.48
N LYS A 403 -61.69 -16.64 -6.47
CA LYS A 403 -62.74 -17.68 -6.48
C LYS A 403 -62.30 -19.14 -6.43
#